data_AF-A0A3B4CHT2-F1
#
_entry.id   AF-A0A3B4CHT2-F1
#
_cell.length_a   1.000
_cell.length_b   1.000
_cell.length_c   1.000
_cell.angle_alpha   90.00
_cell.angle_beta   90.00
_cell.angle_gamma   90.00
#
_symmetry.space_group_name_H-M   'P 1'
#
loop_
_entity.id
_entity.type
_entity.pdbx_description
1 polymer ?
#
loop_
_entity_poly.entity_id
_entity_poly.type
_entity_poly.pdbx_seq_one_letter_code
_entity_poly.pdbx_strand_id
1 'polypeptide(L)' 'MSVRRPALLLPYGLKSWLYAVTRAVVHQKPRDVAEFIATYCQKLYDIHDLTRLFREVEGNLNSVCSGLKQ' A
#
# COMPACT_ATOMS: atom_id res chain seq x y z
N MET A 1 42.16 -5.13 -7.74
CA MET A 1 41.05 -5.25 -6.77
C MET A 1 39.76 -4.88 -7.49
N SER A 2 38.83 -5.82 -7.70
CA SER A 2 37.56 -5.56 -8.39
C SER A 2 36.53 -5.03 -7.39
N VAL A 3 36.13 -3.77 -7.52
CA VAL A 3 35.08 -3.15 -6.70
C VAL A 3 33.74 -3.75 -7.14
N ARG A 4 33.21 -4.71 -6.38
CA ARG A 4 31.87 -5.25 -6.64
C ARG A 4 30.85 -4.14 -6.38
N ARG A 5 30.17 -3.68 -7.44
CA ARG A 5 29.01 -2.79 -7.28
C ARG A 5 27.90 -3.57 -6.55
N PRO A 6 27.29 -3.01 -5.50
CA PRO A 6 26.17 -3.66 -4.84
C PRO A 6 25.05 -3.91 -5.85
N ALA A 7 24.52 -5.13 -5.84
CA ALA A 7 23.39 -5.48 -6.67
C ALA A 7 22.17 -4.67 -6.21
N LEU A 8 21.55 -3.93 -7.14
CA LEU A 8 20.30 -3.21 -6.87
C LEU A 8 19.17 -4.23 -6.74
N LEU A 9 18.66 -4.39 -5.51
CA LEU A 9 17.49 -5.20 -5.24
C LEU A 9 16.24 -4.38 -5.51
N LEU A 10 15.44 -4.83 -6.48
CA LEU A 10 14.12 -4.28 -6.77
C LEU A 10 13.10 -4.94 -5.83
N PRO A 11 12.42 -4.18 -4.96
CA PRO A 11 11.38 -4.72 -4.11
C PRO A 11 10.26 -5.34 -4.94
N TYR A 12 9.71 -6.43 -4.45
CA TYR A 12 8.53 -7.03 -5.05
C TYR A 12 7.39 -6.00 -5.11
N GLY A 13 6.71 -5.93 -6.25
CA GLY A 13 5.59 -5.00 -6.46
C GLY A 13 5.97 -3.57 -6.83
N LEU A 14 7.25 -3.16 -6.79
CA LEU A 14 7.66 -1.79 -7.13
C LEU A 14 7.22 -1.36 -8.54
N LYS A 15 7.38 -2.24 -9.53
CA LYS A 15 6.95 -1.97 -10.92
C LYS A 15 5.44 -1.69 -11.01
N SER A 16 4.64 -2.53 -10.36
CA SER A 16 3.18 -2.40 -10.35
C SER A 16 2.73 -1.13 -9.63
N TRP A 17 3.39 -0.80 -8.52
CA TRP A 17 3.14 0.42 -7.77
C TRP A 17 3.46 1.68 -8.60
N LEU A 18 4.63 1.72 -9.25
CA LEU A 18 5.00 2.83 -10.15
C LEU A 18 4.00 2.99 -11.30
N TYR A 19 3.54 1.87 -11.87
CA TYR A 19 2.51 1.90 -12.91
C TYR A 19 1.18 2.48 -12.41
N ALA A 20 0.74 2.13 -11.21
CA ALA A 20 -0.48 2.67 -10.61
C ALA A 20 -0.37 4.19 -10.38
N VAL A 21 0.73 4.65 -9.77
CA VAL A 21 0.99 6.09 -9.54
C VAL A 21 1.04 6.84 -10.86
N THR A 22 1.73 6.30 -11.87
CA THR A 22 1.85 6.92 -13.19
C THR A 22 0.48 7.06 -13.86
N ARG A 23 -0.35 6.02 -13.83
CA ARG A 23 -1.73 6.10 -14.36
C ARG A 23 -2.56 7.14 -13.63
N ALA A 24 -2.44 7.25 -12.31
CA ALA A 24 -3.16 8.25 -11.52
C ALA A 24 -2.78 9.69 -11.92
N VAL A 25 -1.48 9.96 -12.10
CA VAL A 25 -0.97 11.27 -12.55
C VAL A 25 -1.46 11.60 -13.96
N VAL A 26 -1.32 10.67 -14.92
CA VAL A 26 -1.75 10.87 -16.31
C VAL A 26 -3.25 11.12 -16.39
N HIS A 27 -4.04 10.42 -15.58
CA HIS A 27 -5.49 10.56 -15.56
C HIS A 27 -5.95 11.89 -14.95
N GLN A 28 -5.39 12.28 -13.81
CA GLN A 28 -5.84 13.47 -13.09
C GLN A 28 -5.20 14.77 -13.58
N LYS A 29 -4.08 14.69 -14.31
CA LYS A 29 -3.33 15.85 -14.84
C LYS A 29 -3.14 16.95 -13.79
N PRO A 30 -2.58 16.62 -12.61
CA PRO A 30 -2.42 17.60 -11.55
C PRO A 30 -1.45 18.72 -11.98
N ARG A 31 -1.70 19.94 -11.48
CA ARG A 31 -0.78 21.07 -11.69
C ARG A 31 0.53 20.88 -10.94
N ASP A 32 0.46 20.32 -9.73
CA ASP A 32 1.61 19.90 -8.94
C ASP A 32 1.61 18.37 -8.81
N VAL A 33 2.57 17.74 -9.50
CA VAL A 33 2.71 16.28 -9.52
C VAL A 33 3.26 15.75 -8.19
N ALA A 34 4.11 16.50 -7.51
CA ALA A 34 4.74 16.06 -6.26
C ALA A 34 3.71 16.05 -5.12
N GLU A 35 2.95 17.14 -4.99
CA GLU A 35 1.86 17.24 -4.01
C GLU A 35 0.79 16.17 -4.26
N PHE A 36 0.45 15.92 -5.54
CA PHE A 36 -0.46 14.87 -5.91
C PHE A 36 0.03 13.48 -5.49
N ILE A 37 1.28 13.13 -5.77
CA ILE A 37 1.86 11.84 -5.40
C ILE A 37 1.86 11.67 -3.88
N ALA A 38 2.27 12.71 -3.12
CA ALA A 38 2.25 12.66 -1.66
C ALA A 38 0.84 12.38 -1.12
N THR A 39 -0.16 13.10 -1.62
CA THR A 39 -1.57 12.92 -1.24
C THR A 39 -2.11 11.54 -1.64
N TYR A 40 -1.75 11.07 -2.84
CA TYR A 40 -2.16 9.75 -3.34
C TYR A 40 -1.59 8.62 -2.48
N CYS A 41 -0.31 8.72 -2.11
CA CYS A 41 0.34 7.76 -1.23
C CYS A 41 -0.28 7.74 0.17
N GLN A 42 -0.60 8.90 0.75
CA GLN A 42 -1.28 8.98 2.04
C GLN A 42 -2.63 8.26 1.99
N LYS A 43 -3.45 8.53 0.97
CA LYS A 43 -4.75 7.86 0.80
C LYS A 43 -4.62 6.34 0.65
N LEU A 44 -3.60 5.87 -0.07
CA LEU A 44 -3.35 4.43 -0.19
C LEU A 44 -2.97 3.80 1.16
N TYR A 45 -2.19 4.52 1.98
CA TYR A 45 -1.83 4.08 3.32
C TYR A 45 -3.06 3.98 4.22
N ASP A 46 -3.91 5.01 4.23
CA ASP A 46 -5.13 5.03 5.04
C ASP A 46 -6.09 3.87 4.66
N ILE A 47 -6.21 3.55 3.38
CA ILE A 47 -6.99 2.39 2.90
C ILE A 47 -6.38 1.07 3.39
N HIS A 48 -5.05 0.95 3.34
CA HIS A 48 -4.36 -0.24 3.82
C HIS A 48 -4.60 -0.46 5.32
N ASP A 49 -4.51 0.62 6.11
CA ASP A 49 -4.77 0.58 7.54
C ASP A 49 -6.22 0.24 7.87
N LEU A 50 -7.18 0.83 7.14
CA LEU A 50 -8.60 0.44 7.26
C LEU A 50 -8.80 -1.04 6.96
N THR A 51 -8.18 -1.56 5.89
CA THR A 51 -8.26 -2.98 5.54
C THR A 51 -7.66 -3.88 6.63
N ARG A 52 -6.64 -3.39 7.35
CA ARG A 52 -6.06 -4.10 8.50
C ARG A 52 -7.03 -4.11 9.67
N LEU A 53 -7.59 -2.96 10.03
CA LEU A 53 -8.56 -2.81 11.11
C LEU A 53 -9.82 -3.64 10.87
N PHE A 54 -10.35 -3.65 9.64
CA PHE A 54 -11.49 -4.51 9.29
C PHE A 54 -11.18 -5.99 9.51
N ARG A 55 -10.00 -6.48 9.10
CA ARG A 55 -9.59 -7.87 9.34
C ARG A 55 -9.42 -8.19 10.82
N GLU A 56 -8.89 -7.25 11.60
CA GLU A 56 -8.76 -7.42 13.06
C GLU A 56 -10.15 -7.51 13.73
N VAL A 57 -11.09 -6.64 13.33
CA VAL A 57 -12.47 -6.65 13.84
C VAL A 57 -13.20 -7.95 13.44
N GLU A 58 -13.09 -8.39 12.19
CA GLU A 58 -13.64 -9.68 11.73
C GLU A 58 -13.06 -10.86 12.50
N GLY A 59 -11.74 -10.90 12.71
CA GLY A 59 -11.07 -11.93 13.51
C GLY A 59 -11.58 -11.98 14.95
N ASN A 60 -11.75 -10.82 15.57
CA ASN A 60 -12.24 -10.71 16.94
C ASN A 60 -13.71 -11.15 17.06
N LEU A 61 -14.58 -10.72 16.14
CA LEU A 61 -15.99 -11.17 16.06
C LEU A 61 -16.10 -12.68 15.92
N ASN A 62 -15.29 -13.28 15.06
CA ASN A 62 -15.27 -14.74 14.87
C ASN A 62 -14.82 -15.48 16.14
N SER A 63 -13.91 -14.90 16.93
CA SER A 63 -13.47 -15.49 18.21
C SER A 63 -14.56 -15.41 19.30
N VAL A 64 -15.29 -14.30 19.38
CA VAL A 64 -16.37 -14.12 20.36
C VAL A 64 -17.56 -15.04 20.05
N CYS A 65 -17.95 -15.12 18.77
CA CYS A 65 -19.04 -15.99 18.33
C CYS A 65 -18.72 -17.49 18.48
N SER A 66 -17.45 -17.88 18.47
CA SER A 66 -17.02 -19.27 18.73
C SER A 66 -16.90 -19.58 20.22
N GLY A 67 -16.60 -18.59 21.07
CA GLY A 67 -16.63 -18.71 22.53
C GLY A 67 -18.04 -18.80 23.12
N LEU A 68 -19.06 -18.23 22.47
CA LEU A 68 -20.46 -18.28 22.90
C LEU A 68 -21.19 -19.60 22.54
N LYS A 69 -20.52 -20.53 21.84
CA LYS A 69 -21.07 -21.85 21.46
C LYS A 69 -20.60 -23.00 22.36
N GLN A 70 -19.84 -22.72 23.42
CA GLN A 70 -19.51 -23.68 24.49
C GLN A 70 -20.48 -23.54 25.64
#